data_AF-A0A392UDS1-F1
#
_entry.id   AF-A0A392UDS1-F1
#
_cell.length_a   1.000
_cell.length_b   1.000
_cell.length_c   1.000
_cell.angle_alpha   90.00
_cell.angle_beta   90.00
_cell.angle_gamma   90.00
#
_symmetry.space_group_name_H-M   'P 1'
#
loop_
_entity.id
_entity.type
_entity.pdbx_description
1 polymer ?
#
loop_
_entity_poly.entity_id
_entity_poly.type
_entity_poly.pdbx_seq_one_letter_code
_entity_poly.pdbx_strand_id
1 'polypeptide(L)' 'MDIEDEEAPILLGRPFLTTGKALIVMETGEIKFRVDGKEVTFNLNMVQPKKTPECYQIDL' A
#
# COMPACT_ATOMS: atom_id res chain seq x y z
N MET A 1 16.93 24.39 3.91
CA MET A 1 16.01 23.57 4.73
C MET A 1 15.39 22.64 3.74
N ASP A 2 16.14 21.65 3.27
CA ASP A 2 15.77 20.90 2.08
C ASP A 2 16.35 19.50 2.24
N ILE A 3 15.64 18.68 3.01
CA ILE A 3 15.77 17.23 2.88
C ILE A 3 14.64 16.89 1.90
N GLU A 4 14.99 16.57 0.67
CA GLU A 4 14.07 15.97 -0.29
C GLU A 4 13.60 14.63 0.31
N ASP A 5 12.37 14.61 0.85
CA ASP A 5 11.66 13.43 1.37
C ASP A 5 11.21 12.48 0.24
N GLU A 6 11.95 12.40 -0.87
CA GLU A 6 11.51 11.70 -2.09
C GLU A 6 11.61 10.16 -2.01
N GLU A 7 12.23 9.58 -0.98
CA GLU A 7 12.41 8.11 -0.88
C GLU A 7 11.71 7.43 0.31
N ALA A 8 10.99 8.16 1.17
CA ALA A 8 10.27 7.52 2.28
C ALA A 8 8.91 6.96 1.82
N PRO A 9 8.64 5.65 1.94
CA PRO A 9 7.35 5.10 1.59
C PRO A 9 6.26 5.61 2.54
N ILE A 10 5.08 5.94 2.00
CA ILE A 10 3.92 6.30 2.81
C ILE A 10 3.43 5.05 3.55
N LEU A 11 3.52 5.07 4.89
CA LEU A 11 3.03 4.00 5.75
C LEU A 11 1.58 4.26 6.16
N LEU A 12 0.66 3.51 5.55
CA LEU A 12 -0.76 3.55 5.91
C LEU A 12 -1.04 2.57 7.05
N GLY A 13 -1.06 3.10 8.28
CA GLY A 13 -1.39 2.31 9.46
C GLY A 13 -2.87 1.96 9.57
N ARG A 14 -3.18 1.00 10.46
CA ARG A 14 -4.56 0.56 10.78
C ARG A 14 -5.50 1.73 11.12
N PRO A 15 -5.14 2.73 11.95
CA PRO A 15 -6.06 3.83 12.27
C PRO A 15 -6.53 4.62 11.03
N PHE A 16 -5.64 4.84 10.07
CA PHE A 16 -5.96 5.54 8.83
C PHE A 16 -6.91 4.72 7.97
N LEU A 17 -6.59 3.43 7.79
CA LEU A 17 -7.43 2.50 7.02
C LEU A 17 -8.82 2.32 7.66
N THR A 18 -8.90 2.23 8.99
CA THR A 18 -10.17 2.11 9.73
C THR A 18 -11.04 3.35 9.56
N THR A 19 -10.45 4.55 9.62
CA THR A 19 -11.19 5.82 9.46
C THR A 19 -11.85 5.91 8.08
N GLY A 20 -11.14 5.49 7.03
CA GLY A 20 -11.66 5.45 5.66
C GLY A 20 -12.58 4.26 5.36
N LYS A 21 -12.80 3.35 6.32
CA LYS A 21 -13.47 2.06 6.10
C LYS A 21 -12.87 1.33 4.89
N ALA A 22 -11.54 1.34 4.80
CA ALA A 22 -10.82 0.85 3.65
C ALA A 22 -11.04 -0.66 3.47
N LEU A 23 -11.40 -1.06 2.26
CA LEU A 23 -11.38 -2.44 1.78
C LEU A 23 -10.12 -2.62 0.92
N ILE A 24 -9.30 -3.61 1.26
CA ILE A 24 -8.08 -3.94 0.53
C ILE A 24 -8.25 -5.34 -0.05
N VAL A 25 -8.21 -5.42 -1.38
CA VAL A 25 -8.24 -6.69 -2.11
C VAL A 25 -6.91 -6.85 -2.82
N MET A 26 -6.26 -7.99 -2.63
CA MET A 26 -5.00 -8.31 -3.29
C MET A 26 -5.23 -9.47 -4.25
N GLU A 27 -4.89 -9.24 -5.51
CA GLU A 27 -4.90 -10.25 -6.58
C GLU A 27 -3.46 -10.38 -7.11
N THR A 28 -3.19 -11.43 -7.89
CA THR A 28 -1.84 -11.64 -8.43
C THR A 28 -1.40 -10.44 -9.29
N GLY A 29 -0.43 -9.66 -8.81
CA GLY A 29 0.11 -8.51 -9.51
C GLY A 29 -0.68 -7.20 -9.34
N GLU A 30 -1.75 -7.18 -8.56
CA GLU A 30 -2.57 -5.99 -8.32
C GLU A 30 -3.03 -5.87 -6.86
N ILE A 31 -3.10 -4.64 -6.36
CA ILE A 31 -3.75 -4.33 -5.09
C ILE A 31 -4.78 -3.22 -5.30
N LYS A 32 -6.01 -3.46 -4.83
CA LYS A 32 -7.16 -2.55 -4.96
C LYS A 32 -7.53 -2.01 -3.59
N PHE A 33 -7.61 -0.69 -3.48
CA PHE A 33 -8.09 0.01 -2.30
C PHE A 33 -9.44 0.62 -2.60
N ARG A 34 -10.45 0.30 -1.78
CA ARG A 34 -11.75 0.95 -1.82
C ARG A 34 -11.99 1.72 -0.53
N VAL A 35 -12.18 3.03 -0.64
CA VAL A 35 -12.39 3.96 0.47
C VAL A 35 -13.56 4.86 0.10
N ASP A 36 -14.58 4.91 0.95
CA ASP A 36 -15.77 5.77 0.74
C ASP A 36 -16.39 5.63 -0.67
N GLY A 37 -16.50 4.38 -1.16
CA GLY A 37 -17.04 4.08 -2.48
C GLY A 37 -16.13 4.39 -3.67
N LYS A 38 -14.99 5.04 -3.45
CA LYS A 38 -13.95 5.27 -4.48
C LYS A 38 -12.96 4.12 -4.48
N GLU A 39 -12.51 3.73 -5.67
CA GLU A 39 -11.56 2.64 -5.87
C GLU A 39 -10.29 3.15 -6.55
N VAL A 40 -9.14 2.66 -6.08
CA VAL A 40 -7.82 2.88 -6.68
C VAL A 40 -7.12 1.54 -6.82
N THR A 41 -6.58 1.26 -8.00
CA THR A 41 -5.83 0.03 -8.30
C THR A 41 -4.37 0.35 -8.48
N PHE A 42 -3.49 -0.41 -7.84
CA PHE A 42 -2.04 -0.32 -8.01
C PHE A 42 -1.54 -1.62 -8.67
N ASN A 43 -0.77 -1.47 -9.75
CA ASN A 43 -0.11 -2.58 -10.40
C ASN A 43 1.24 -2.87 -9.73
N LEU A 44 1.37 -4.05 -9.13
CA LEU A 44 2.57 -4.47 -8.41
C LEU A 44 3.68 -4.95 -9.36
N ASN A 45 3.35 -5.27 -10.61
CA ASN A 45 4.34 -5.72 -11.62
C ASN A 45 5.16 -4.55 -12.19
N MET A 46 4.72 -3.30 -11.99
CA MET A 46 5.46 -2.10 -12.40
C MET A 46 6.51 -1.65 -11.36
N VAL A 47 6.46 -2.20 -10.14
CA VAL A 47 7.43 -1.90 -9.09
C VAL A 47 8.59 -2.88 -9.24
N GLN A 48 9.71 -2.43 -9.82
CA GLN A 48 10.96 -3.18 -9.72
C GLN A 48 11.45 -3.08 -8.27
N PRO A 49 11.56 -4.19 -7.50
CA PRO A 49 12.07 -4.11 -6.15
C PRO A 49 13.55 -3.70 -6.20
N LYS A 50 13.88 -2.48 -5.71
CA LYS A 50 15.28 -2.01 -5.60
C LYS A 50 16.14 -2.88 -4.64
N LYS A 51 15.48 -3.70 -3.83
CA LYS A 51 15.90 -4.90 -3.09
C LYS A 51 14.60 -5.46 -2.54
N THR A 52 14.41 -6.78 -2.48
CA THR A 52 13.19 -7.35 -1.91
C THR A 52 13.13 -7.05 -0.41
N PRO A 53 12.23 -6.18 0.10
CA PRO A 53 11.87 -6.26 1.51
C PRO A 53 11.20 -7.62 1.74
N GLU A 54 11.55 -8.28 2.84
CA GLU A 54 10.90 -9.52 3.24
C GLU A 54 9.40 -9.25 3.46
N CYS A 55 8.53 -9.90 2.68
CA CYS A 55 7.10 -9.86 2.93
C CYS A 55 6.81 -10.72 4.17
N TYR A 56 6.24 -10.12 5.21
CA TYR A 56 5.78 -10.86 6.39
C TYR A 56 4.29 -11.13 6.27
N GLN A 57 3.92 -12.41 6.23
CA GLN A 57 2.56 -12.83 6.46
C GLN A 57 2.31 -12.84 7.97
N ILE A 58 1.33 -12.07 8.42
CA ILE A 58 0.86 -12.13 9.80
C ILE A 58 -0.37 -13.01 9.80
N ASP A 59 -0.22 -14.26 10.23
CA ASP A 59 -1.34 -15.12 10.55
C ASP A 59 -1.95 -14.63 11.89
N LEU A 60 -3.27 -14.48 11.91
CA LEU A 60 -4.06 -14.12 13.10
C LEU A 60 -4.32 -15.34 13.98
#